data_AF-A0A1V4PYD4-F1
#
_entry.id   AF-A0A1V4PYD4-F1
#
_cell.length_a   1.000
_cell.length_b   1.000
_cell.length_c   1.000
_cell.angle_alpha   90.00
_cell.angle_beta   90.00
_cell.angle_gamma   90.00
#
_symmetry.space_group_name_H-M   'P 1'
#
loop_
_entity.id
_entity.type
_entity.pdbx_description
1 polymer ?
#
loop_
_entity_poly.entity_id
_entity_poly.type
_entity_poly.pdbx_seq_one_letter_code
_entity_poly.pdbx_strand_id
1 'polypeptide(L)'
;MVVHSHKGWAPEQWRGDVDGHSFYFRERHDHWHIEIDLRPTGQFLNVGDGRHDEGANRHRQRKFQQGNVIATSTVYAEDYGTTFVQRAQFIVTTIRDHLRRKSCTHHPQELGVISEALGVAVRWCPACRGRVQDVSVERSDP
;
A
#
# COMPACT_ATOMS: atom_id res chain seq x y z
N MET A 1 -1.30 9.90 1.08
CA MET A 1 -0.63 9.06 0.06
C MET A 1 0.52 9.87 -0.48
N VAL A 2 1.69 9.26 -0.63
CA VAL A 2 2.80 9.83 -1.39
C VAL A 2 3.10 8.88 -2.55
N VAL A 3 3.12 9.36 -3.78
CA VAL A 3 3.53 8.57 -4.96
C VAL A 3 4.99 8.86 -5.23
N HIS A 4 5.84 7.82 -5.16
CA HIS A 4 7.28 7.93 -5.40
C HIS A 4 7.64 7.73 -6.87
N SER A 5 6.84 6.95 -7.58
CA SER A 5 7.01 6.77 -9.01
C SER A 5 5.72 6.32 -9.65
N HIS A 6 5.42 6.91 -10.79
CA HIS A 6 4.42 6.47 -11.75
C HIS A 6 5.13 6.33 -13.10
N LYS A 7 4.96 5.19 -13.78
CA LYS A 7 5.48 4.97 -15.14
C LYS A 7 4.36 4.46 -16.06
N GLY A 8 4.32 4.97 -17.29
CA GLY A 8 3.57 4.45 -18.44
C GLY A 8 4.37 4.73 -19.72
N TRP A 9 4.28 3.99 -20.83
CA TRP A 9 3.38 2.94 -21.31
C TRP A 9 3.59 1.53 -20.73
N ALA A 10 2.52 0.73 -20.84
CA ALA A 10 2.34 -0.63 -20.33
C ALA A 10 3.61 -1.46 -20.07
N PRO A 11 3.74 -2.09 -18.89
CA PRO A 11 2.76 -2.14 -17.79
C PRO A 11 2.76 -0.86 -16.94
N GLU A 12 1.56 -0.33 -16.65
CA GLU A 12 1.40 0.80 -15.73
C GLU A 12 1.75 0.36 -14.31
N GLN A 13 2.58 1.17 -13.65
CA GLN A 13 3.16 0.84 -12.36
C GLN A 13 3.17 2.06 -11.44
N TRP A 14 2.71 1.86 -10.22
CA TRP A 14 2.71 2.87 -9.18
C TRP A 14 3.42 2.34 -7.94
N ARG A 15 4.25 3.19 -7.34
CA ARG A 15 4.86 2.92 -6.03
C ARG A 15 4.69 4.13 -5.15
N GLY A 16 4.51 3.90 -3.87
CA GLY A 16 4.29 4.97 -2.91
C GLY A 16 4.09 4.46 -1.49
N ASP A 17 3.61 5.33 -0.63
CA ASP A 17 3.18 5.01 0.72
C ASP A 17 1.73 5.45 0.97
N VAL A 18 0.96 4.59 1.62
CA VAL A 18 -0.38 4.87 2.15
C VAL A 18 -0.38 4.53 3.63
N ASP A 19 -0.64 5.53 4.47
CA ASP A 19 -0.79 5.39 5.92
C ASP A 19 0.38 4.62 6.58
N GLY A 20 1.60 4.83 6.09
CA GLY A 20 2.83 4.20 6.60
C GLY A 20 3.13 2.80 6.05
N HIS A 21 2.36 2.34 5.06
CA HIS A 21 2.62 1.12 4.30
C HIS A 21 3.10 1.45 2.89
N SER A 22 4.27 0.93 2.53
CA SER A 22 4.73 0.98 1.15
C SER A 22 3.82 0.12 0.29
N PHE A 23 3.53 0.57 -0.93
CA PHE A 23 2.69 -0.17 -1.87
C PHE A 23 3.30 -0.25 -3.26
N TYR A 24 2.91 -1.30 -3.98
CA TYR A 24 3.15 -1.46 -5.40
C TYR A 24 1.84 -1.85 -6.08
N PHE A 25 1.43 -1.06 -7.07
CA PHE A 25 0.37 -1.41 -8.00
C PHE A 25 0.98 -1.70 -9.36
N ARG A 26 0.50 -2.75 -10.02
CA ARG A 26 0.89 -3.09 -11.38
C ARG A 26 -0.33 -3.54 -12.16
N GLU A 27 -0.52 -2.92 -13.32
CA GLU A 27 -1.46 -3.35 -14.34
C GLU A 27 -0.70 -3.99 -15.51
N ARG A 28 -1.16 -5.16 -15.96
CA ARG A 28 -0.64 -5.84 -17.15
C ARG A 28 -1.72 -6.72 -17.78
N HIS A 29 -1.91 -6.55 -19.09
CA HIS A 29 -2.88 -7.33 -19.88
C HIS A 29 -4.27 -7.33 -19.23
N ASP A 30 -4.81 -6.15 -18.95
CA ASP A 30 -6.12 -5.93 -18.34
C ASP A 30 -6.29 -6.50 -16.91
N HIS A 31 -5.24 -7.06 -16.33
CA HIS A 31 -5.21 -7.54 -14.95
C HIS A 31 -4.35 -6.62 -14.09
N TRP A 32 -4.71 -6.48 -12.82
CA TRP A 32 -3.92 -5.73 -11.86
C TRP A 32 -3.82 -6.45 -10.52
N HIS A 33 -2.79 -6.08 -9.76
CA HIS A 33 -2.65 -6.44 -8.36
C HIS A 33 -2.10 -5.28 -7.54
N ILE A 34 -2.38 -5.30 -6.24
CA ILE A 34 -1.80 -4.38 -5.26
C ILE A 34 -1.05 -5.20 -4.21
N GLU A 35 0.22 -4.86 -4.01
CA GLU A 35 1.05 -5.33 -2.91
C GLU A 35 1.24 -4.22 -1.87
N ILE A 36 1.30 -4.59 -0.58
CA ILE A 36 1.71 -3.69 0.51
C ILE A 36 2.88 -4.27 1.31
N ASP A 37 3.56 -3.41 2.06
CA ASP A 37 4.72 -3.75 2.89
C ASP A 37 5.86 -4.35 2.07
N LEU A 38 6.29 -3.61 1.04
CA LEU A 38 7.36 -4.01 0.14
C LEU A 38 8.66 -4.21 0.91
N ARG A 39 9.22 -5.40 0.81
CA ARG A 39 10.48 -5.80 1.45
C ARG A 39 11.49 -6.19 0.38
N PRO A 40 12.79 -5.84 0.54
CA PRO A 40 13.82 -6.36 -0.34
C PRO A 40 13.83 -7.89 -0.33
N THR A 41 13.88 -8.51 -1.50
CA THR A 41 13.94 -9.97 -1.61
C THR A 41 15.38 -10.51 -1.66
N GLY A 42 16.37 -9.61 -1.69
CA GLY A 42 17.77 -9.95 -1.96
C GLY A 42 18.07 -10.20 -3.45
N GLN A 43 17.05 -10.22 -4.31
CA GLN A 43 17.22 -10.38 -5.76
C GLN A 43 17.42 -9.01 -6.44
N PHE A 44 18.11 -9.02 -7.58
CA PHE A 44 18.27 -7.85 -8.44
C PHE A 44 17.66 -8.15 -9.79
N LEU A 45 16.83 -7.23 -10.28
CA LEU A 45 16.27 -7.31 -11.63
C LEU A 45 16.98 -6.32 -12.53
N ASN A 46 17.33 -6.79 -13.74
CA ASN A 46 17.74 -5.94 -14.83
C ASN A 46 16.49 -5.26 -15.40
N VAL A 47 16.30 -3.99 -15.08
CA VAL A 47 15.26 -3.18 -15.72
C VAL A 47 15.89 -2.58 -16.96
N GLY A 48 15.38 -2.96 -18.13
CA GLY A 48 15.70 -2.24 -19.36
C GLY A 48 15.05 -0.87 -19.29
N ASP A 49 15.86 0.18 -19.35
CA ASP A 49 15.33 1.50 -19.70
C ASP A 49 14.87 1.40 -21.16
N GLY A 50 13.69 1.94 -21.47
CA GLY A 50 13.10 1.86 -22.82
C GLY A 50 14.10 2.28 -23.91
N ARG A 51 13.86 1.78 -25.13
CA ARG A 51 14.75 1.93 -26.29
C ARG A 51 15.21 3.38 -26.46
N HIS A 52 16.51 3.62 -26.32
CA HIS A 52 17.15 4.86 -26.76
C HIS A 52 17.41 4.71 -28.26
N ASP A 53 17.20 5.77 -29.04
CA ASP A 53 17.46 5.79 -30.49
C ASP A 53 18.95 5.60 -30.85
N GLU A 54 19.82 5.55 -29.83
CA GLU A 54 21.26 5.32 -29.98
C GLU A 54 21.68 4.02 -29.23
N GLY A 55 21.34 2.88 -29.83
CA GLY A 55 22.15 1.65 -29.87
C GLY A 55 22.51 0.87 -28.60
N ALA A 56 22.43 1.42 -27.39
CA ALA A 56 22.83 0.72 -26.17
C ALA A 56 21.68 0.66 -25.15
N ASN A 57 21.09 -0.52 -24.99
CA ASN A 57 20.19 -0.79 -23.87
C ASN A 57 20.97 -0.64 -22.55
N ARG A 58 20.79 0.47 -21.85
CA ARG A 58 21.25 0.60 -20.46
C ARG A 58 20.33 -0.24 -19.59
N HIS A 59 20.90 -1.31 -19.04
CA HIS A 59 20.25 -2.11 -18.02
C HIS A 59 20.61 -1.54 -16.65
N ARG A 60 19.61 -1.05 -15.90
CA ARG A 60 19.83 -0.67 -14.50
C ARG A 60 19.44 -1.83 -13.61
N GLN A 61 20.37 -2.31 -12.79
CA GLN A 61 20.05 -3.25 -11.73
C GLN A 61 19.23 -2.52 -10.66
N ARG A 62 18.01 -2.99 -10.42
CA ARG A 62 17.17 -2.52 -9.32
C ARG A 62 16.98 -3.66 -8.33
N LYS A 63 17.14 -3.36 -7.03
CA LYS A 63 16.77 -4.29 -5.96
C LYS A 63 15.30 -4.66 -6.13
N PHE A 64 15.03 -5.96 -6.25
CA PHE A 64 13.67 -6.47 -6.30
C PHE A 64 13.06 -6.38 -4.90
N GLN A 65 11.84 -5.87 -4.86
CA GLN A 65 11.07 -5.76 -3.64
C GLN A 65 9.72 -6.38 -3.91
N GLN A 66 9.22 -7.13 -2.93
CA GLN A 66 7.94 -7.80 -2.98
C GLN A 66 7.20 -7.57 -1.65
N GLY A 67 5.89 -7.40 -1.73
CA GLY A 67 5.01 -7.26 -0.59
C GLY A 67 3.94 -8.35 -0.53
N ASN A 68 3.00 -8.16 0.38
CA ASN A 68 1.82 -8.99 0.50
C ASN A 68 0.79 -8.54 -0.53
N VAL A 69 0.33 -9.44 -1.41
CA VAL A 69 -0.78 -9.15 -2.32
C VAL A 69 -2.07 -9.02 -1.50
N ILE A 70 -2.74 -7.88 -1.62
CA ILE A 70 -3.97 -7.59 -0.86
C ILE A 70 -5.24 -7.57 -1.72
N ALA A 71 -5.07 -7.42 -3.02
CA ALA A 71 -6.17 -7.39 -3.99
C ALA A 71 -5.64 -7.70 -5.39
N THR A 72 -6.47 -8.40 -6.17
CA THR A 72 -6.26 -8.70 -7.59
C THR A 72 -7.59 -8.59 -8.31
N SER A 73 -7.63 -7.96 -9.49
CA SER A 73 -8.81 -7.98 -10.36
C SER A 73 -8.44 -7.58 -11.79
N THR A 74 -9.44 -7.22 -12.58
CA THR A 74 -9.29 -6.67 -13.93
C THR A 74 -9.57 -5.17 -13.97
N VAL A 75 -9.18 -4.52 -15.07
CA VAL A 75 -9.49 -3.10 -15.35
C VAL A 75 -10.99 -2.82 -15.46
N TYR A 76 -11.83 -3.86 -15.48
CA TYR A 76 -13.29 -3.77 -15.49
C TYR A 76 -13.91 -3.76 -14.08
N ALA A 77 -13.09 -3.80 -13.03
CA ALA A 77 -13.57 -3.67 -11.66
C ALA A 77 -14.33 -2.35 -11.47
N GLU A 78 -15.37 -2.38 -10.63
CA GLU A 78 -16.07 -1.18 -10.21
C GLU A 78 -15.08 -0.18 -9.59
N ASP A 79 -15.30 1.10 -9.87
CA ASP A 79 -14.47 2.22 -9.41
C ASP A 79 -12.99 2.18 -9.83
N TYR A 80 -12.59 1.29 -10.74
CA TYR A 80 -11.19 1.19 -11.20
C TYR A 80 -10.64 2.53 -11.74
N GLY A 81 -11.52 3.32 -12.36
CA GLY A 81 -11.21 4.66 -12.84
C GLY A 81 -10.58 4.68 -14.23
N THR A 82 -10.98 5.68 -15.02
CA THR A 82 -10.47 5.91 -16.38
C THR A 82 -9.45 7.05 -16.43
N THR A 83 -9.32 7.81 -15.35
CA THR A 83 -8.34 8.90 -15.21
C THR A 83 -7.29 8.56 -14.16
N PHE A 84 -6.11 9.19 -14.25
CA PHE A 84 -5.04 9.04 -13.25
C PHE A 84 -5.51 9.35 -11.82
N VAL A 85 -6.35 10.37 -11.64
CA VAL A 85 -6.86 10.76 -10.31
C VAL A 85 -7.81 9.71 -9.76
N GLN A 86 -8.76 9.22 -10.57
CA GLN A 86 -9.66 8.15 -10.16
C GLN A 86 -8.88 6.87 -9.82
N ARG A 87 -7.85 6.54 -10.61
CA ARG A 87 -7.00 5.38 -10.36
C ARG A 87 -6.20 5.51 -9.06
N ALA A 88 -5.68 6.70 -8.76
CA ALA A 88 -5.02 6.96 -7.49
C ALA A 88 -6.01 6.79 -6.31
N GLN A 89 -7.24 7.30 -6.45
CA GLN A 89 -8.29 7.13 -5.45
C GLN A 89 -8.64 5.66 -5.25
N PHE A 90 -8.84 4.91 -6.34
CA PHE A 90 -9.08 3.47 -6.32
C PHE A 90 -8.01 2.70 -5.53
N ILE A 91 -6.73 2.95 -5.83
CA ILE A 91 -5.59 2.30 -5.14
C ILE A 91 -5.60 2.64 -3.66
N VAL A 92 -5.75 3.91 -3.29
CA VAL A 92 -5.74 4.36 -1.89
C VAL A 92 -6.92 3.78 -1.11
N THR A 93 -8.12 3.79 -1.68
CA THR A 93 -9.32 3.23 -1.05
C THR A 93 -9.14 1.73 -0.82
N THR A 94 -8.68 0.99 -1.84
CA THR A 94 -8.44 -0.46 -1.73
C THR A 94 -7.46 -0.80 -0.60
N ILE A 95 -6.35 -0.05 -0.50
CA ILE A 95 -5.37 -0.25 0.57
C ILE A 95 -5.98 0.07 1.93
N ARG A 96 -6.65 1.21 2.07
CA ARG A 96 -7.25 1.63 3.34
C ARG A 96 -8.31 0.67 3.83
N ASP A 97 -9.14 0.14 2.94
CA ASP A 97 -10.16 -0.84 3.30
C ASP A 97 -9.54 -2.18 3.70
N HIS A 98 -8.47 -2.61 3.04
CA HIS A 98 -7.70 -3.76 3.51
C HIS A 98 -7.15 -3.55 4.93
N LEU A 99 -6.49 -2.41 5.17
CA LEU A 99 -5.91 -2.08 6.48
C LEU A 99 -6.97 -1.93 7.58
N ARG A 100 -8.16 -1.41 7.27
CA ARG A 100 -9.30 -1.34 8.19
C ARG A 100 -9.83 -2.72 8.56
N ARG A 101 -9.93 -3.65 7.59
CA ARG A 101 -10.42 -5.02 7.82
C ARG A 101 -9.46 -5.86 8.66
N LYS A 102 -8.15 -5.61 8.57
CA LYS A 102 -7.12 -6.24 9.41
C LYS A 102 -7.07 -5.66 10.83
N SER A 103 -8.21 -5.39 11.46
CA SER A 103 -8.31 -4.85 12.83
C SER A 103 -7.28 -5.49 13.75
N CYS A 104 -6.39 -4.68 14.33
CA CYS A 104 -5.33 -5.21 15.18
C CYS A 104 -5.93 -5.60 16.53
N THR A 105 -5.75 -6.86 16.94
CA THR A 105 -6.14 -7.38 18.26
C THR A 105 -5.03 -7.19 19.30
N HIS A 106 -3.89 -6.62 18.92
CA HIS A 106 -2.78 -6.37 19.84
C HIS A 106 -3.04 -5.17 20.75
N HIS A 107 -2.78 -5.38 22.04
CA HIS A 107 -2.75 -4.38 23.11
C HIS A 107 -4.00 -3.48 23.28
N PRO A 108 -5.25 -3.98 23.19
CA PRO A 108 -6.44 -3.15 23.41
C PRO A 108 -6.41 -2.43 24.77
N GLN A 109 -5.76 -3.03 25.77
CA GLN A 109 -5.63 -2.47 27.11
C GLN A 109 -4.48 -1.46 27.28
N GLU A 110 -3.51 -1.41 26.36
CA GLU A 110 -2.36 -0.47 26.46
C GLU A 110 -2.52 0.76 25.57
N LEU A 111 -3.53 0.80 24.68
CA LEU A 111 -3.79 1.95 23.82
C LEU A 111 -4.10 3.23 24.59
N GLY A 112 -4.78 3.10 25.73
CA GLY A 112 -5.04 4.23 26.63
C GLY A 112 -3.72 4.84 27.13
N VAL A 113 -2.81 3.99 27.60
CA VAL A 113 -1.48 4.39 28.10
C VAL A 113 -0.64 5.04 27.00
N ILE A 114 -0.62 4.46 25.79
CA ILE A 114 0.15 5.02 24.67
C ILE A 114 -0.46 6.34 24.19
N SER A 115 -1.80 6.44 24.12
CA SER A 115 -2.48 7.68 23.72
C SER A 115 -2.26 8.81 24.73
N GLU A 116 -2.28 8.48 26.02
CA GLU A 116 -2.00 9.42 27.11
C GLU A 116 -0.55 9.90 27.05
N ALA A 117 0.42 8.99 26.87
CA ALA A 117 1.83 9.34 26.73
C ALA A 117 2.12 10.21 25.50
N LEU A 118 1.37 10.03 24.40
CA LEU A 118 1.53 10.79 23.17
C LEU A 118 0.66 12.06 23.12
N GLY A 119 -0.29 12.22 24.05
CA GLY A 119 -1.27 13.32 24.03
C GLY A 119 -2.22 13.32 22.83
N VAL A 120 -2.25 12.24 22.04
CA VAL A 120 -3.10 12.09 20.84
C VAL A 120 -3.65 10.67 20.77
N ALA A 121 -4.91 10.54 20.33
CA ALA A 121 -5.54 9.23 20.16
C ALA A 121 -4.79 8.39 19.12
N VAL A 122 -4.27 7.23 19.54
CA VAL A 122 -3.56 6.29 18.68
C VAL A 122 -4.55 5.54 17.81
N ARG A 123 -4.69 5.97 16.55
CA ARG A 123 -5.60 5.34 15.58
C ARG A 123 -5.01 4.09 14.90
N TRP A 124 -3.73 3.81 15.11
CA TRP A 124 -2.95 2.78 14.42
C TRP A 124 -1.93 2.15 15.37
N CYS A 125 -1.85 0.83 15.41
CA CYS A 125 -0.91 0.14 16.29
C CYS A 125 0.54 0.27 15.77
N PRO A 126 1.51 0.70 16.57
CA PRO A 126 2.90 0.86 16.12
C PRO A 126 3.60 -0.47 15.76
N ALA A 127 3.14 -1.60 16.30
CA ALA A 127 3.73 -2.92 16.05
C ALA A 127 3.22 -3.58 14.75
N CYS A 128 1.90 -3.63 14.57
CA CYS A 128 1.26 -4.33 13.44
C CYS A 128 0.79 -3.38 12.33
N ARG A 129 0.75 -2.06 12.59
CA ARG A 129 0.21 -0.99 11.73
C ARG A 129 -1.25 -1.14 11.29
N GLY A 130 -1.97 -2.12 11.83
CA GLY A 130 -3.42 -2.23 11.70
C GLY A 130 -4.15 -1.12 12.47
N ARG A 131 -5.35 -0.77 12.01
CA ARG A 131 -6.23 0.14 12.74
C ARG A 131 -6.60 -0.50 14.07
N VAL A 132 -6.53 0.26 15.15
CA VAL A 132 -6.96 -0.24 16.45
C VAL A 132 -8.43 0.06 16.65
N GLN A 133 -9.18 -0.94 17.10
CA GLN A 133 -10.59 -0.75 17.43
C GLN A 133 -10.67 -0.07 18.79
N ASP A 134 -11.36 1.07 18.82
CA ASP A 134 -11.71 1.74 20.07
C ASP A 134 -12.79 0.89 20.74
N VAL A 135 -12.40 0.11 21.75
CA VAL A 135 -13.37 -0.58 22.60
C VAL A 135 -13.75 0.44 23.67
N SER A 136 -14.73 1.28 23.35
CA SER A 136 -15.43 2.06 24.37
C SER A 136 -15.99 1.08 25.39
N VAL A 137 -15.32 0.97 26.54
CA VAL A 137 -15.84 0.25 27.69
C VAL A 137 -17.08 1.02 28.14
N GLU A 138 -18.27 0.49 27.82
CA GLU A 138 -19.51 0.88 28.51
C GLU A 138 -19.29 0.58 30.00
N ARG A 139 -18.94 1.62 30.76
CA ARG A 139 -19.04 1.60 32.21
C ARG A 139 -20.53 1.53 32.55
N SER A 140 -21.01 0.32 32.83
CA SER A 140 -22.22 0.16 33.64
C SER A 140 -21.88 0.60 35.06
N ASP A 141 -22.39 1.77 35.46
CA ASP A 141 -22.39 2.18 36.86
C ASP A 141 -23.50 1.42 37.63
N PRO A 142 -23.25 1.09 38.92
CA PRO A 142 -24.13 0.26 39.75
C PRO A 142 -25.43 0.93 40.21
#